data_AF-A0A090L768-F1
#
_entry.id   AF-A0A090L768-F1
#
_cell.length_a   1.000
_cell.length_b   1.000
_cell.length_c   1.000
_cell.angle_alpha   90.00
_cell.angle_beta   90.00
_cell.angle_gamma   90.00
#
_symmetry.space_group_name_H-M   'P 1'
#
loop_
_entity.id
_entity.type
_entity.pdbx_description
1 polymer ?
#
loop_
_entity_poly.entity_id
_entity_poly.type
_entity_poly.pdbx_seq_one_letter_code
_entity_poly.pdbx_strand_id
1 'polypeptide(L)'
;MDINLDTLNLEELVSLYKNKQLKNQISNEWNNIIVNQLRVVLIYCLTKNKCKDIPKEFLRLDHIGIKNVFIPPIVKGMNGVKFLKFIQSWYNFNATNRLHIHEILKIICLDNIILQQLYSFTKKSLEELRNNRDGKNLDEFQKFLIMLNLEVMKINEEKNKGIK
;
A
#
# COMPACT_ATOMS: atom_id res chain seq x y z
N MET A 1 3.62 0.34 -33.11
CA MET A 1 2.19 0.35 -32.74
C MET A 1 2.07 1.37 -31.62
N ASP A 2 1.49 2.54 -31.91
CA ASP A 2 1.33 3.59 -30.90
C ASP A 2 0.16 3.21 -29.99
N ILE A 3 0.47 2.65 -28.82
CA ILE A 3 -0.53 2.35 -27.82
C ILE A 3 -0.98 3.70 -27.24
N ASN A 4 -2.23 4.09 -27.50
CA ASN A 4 -2.81 5.24 -26.81
C ASN A 4 -3.07 4.84 -25.35
N LEU A 5 -2.19 5.29 -24.47
CA LEU A 5 -2.21 4.92 -23.06
C LEU A 5 -3.42 5.51 -22.33
N ASP A 6 -4.03 6.59 -22.85
CA ASP A 6 -5.17 7.27 -22.21
C ASP A 6 -6.49 6.48 -22.35
N THR A 7 -6.52 5.48 -23.22
CA THR A 7 -7.70 4.61 -23.43
C THR A 7 -7.65 3.31 -22.62
N LEU A 8 -6.55 3.03 -21.93
CA LEU A 8 -6.35 1.77 -21.22
C LEU A 8 -7.05 1.76 -19.87
N ASN A 9 -7.71 0.65 -19.56
CA ASN A 9 -8.26 0.42 -18.24
C ASN A 9 -7.17 0.03 -17.22
N LEU A 10 -7.52 0.01 -15.94
CA LEU A 10 -6.54 -0.25 -14.88
C LEU A 10 -5.92 -1.65 -14.95
N GLU A 11 -6.68 -2.67 -15.34
CA GLU A 11 -6.15 -4.02 -15.48
C GLU A 11 -5.11 -4.10 -16.61
N GLU A 12 -5.37 -3.43 -17.73
CA GLU A 12 -4.44 -3.29 -18.85
C GLU A 12 -3.17 -2.53 -18.44
N LEU A 13 -3.31 -1.41 -17.72
CA LEU A 13 -2.17 -0.62 -17.21
C LEU A 13 -1.27 -1.44 -16.27
N VAL A 14 -1.86 -2.18 -15.33
CA VAL A 14 -1.12 -3.05 -14.42
C VAL A 14 -0.44 -4.19 -15.18
N SER A 15 -1.10 -4.74 -16.20
CA SER A 15 -0.53 -5.81 -17.03
C SER A 15 0.65 -5.32 -17.87
N LEU A 16 0.54 -4.13 -18.46
CA LEU A 16 1.63 -3.49 -19.20
C LEU A 16 2.83 -3.17 -18.30
N TYR A 17 2.58 -2.70 -17.06
CA TYR A 17 3.66 -2.47 -16.09
C TYR A 17 4.46 -3.75 -15.80
N LYS A 18 3.86 -4.94 -15.86
CA LYS A 18 4.55 -6.21 -15.57
C LYS A 18 5.24 -6.84 -16.78
N ASN A 19 4.89 -6.44 -18.00
CA ASN A 19 5.37 -7.08 -19.21
C ASN A 19 6.84 -6.69 -19.51
N LYS A 20 7.79 -7.54 -19.12
CA LYS A 20 9.23 -7.34 -19.35
C LYS A 20 9.64 -7.36 -20.82
N GLN A 21 8.92 -8.10 -21.67
CA GLN A 21 9.23 -8.19 -23.11
C GLN A 21 8.94 -6.87 -23.81
N LEU A 22 7.79 -6.24 -23.52
CA LEU A 22 7.47 -4.89 -24.01
C LEU A 22 8.44 -3.84 -23.47
N LYS A 23 8.87 -3.94 -22.21
CA LYS A 23 9.87 -3.02 -21.62
C LYS A 23 11.21 -3.03 -22.33
N ASN A 24 11.63 -4.18 -22.86
CA ASN A 24 12.91 -4.29 -23.59
C ASN A 24 12.81 -3.76 -25.02
N GLN A 25 11.59 -3.57 -25.54
CA GLN A 25 11.32 -3.10 -26.90
C GLN A 25 10.97 -1.60 -26.96
N ILE A 26 10.73 -0.95 -25.83
CA ILE A 26 10.26 0.43 -25.74
C ILE A 26 11.24 1.26 -24.87
N SER A 27 11.35 2.56 -25.13
CA SER A 27 12.29 3.47 -24.45
C SER A 27 12.13 3.48 -22.91
N ASN A 28 13.18 3.89 -22.20
CA ASN A 28 13.17 4.05 -20.73
C ASN A 28 12.04 4.98 -20.23
N GLU A 29 11.54 5.87 -21.08
CA GLU A 29 10.43 6.79 -20.76
C GLU A 29 9.09 6.07 -20.57
N TRP A 30 8.92 4.91 -21.22
CA TRP A 30 7.70 4.11 -21.15
C TRP A 30 7.31 3.72 -19.72
N ASN A 31 8.29 3.32 -18.91
CA ASN A 31 8.06 2.99 -17.51
C ASN A 31 7.55 4.21 -16.73
N ASN A 32 8.09 5.40 -17.01
CA ASN A 32 7.65 6.62 -16.34
C ASN A 32 6.23 7.00 -16.72
N ILE A 33 5.85 6.83 -17.99
CA ILE A 33 4.50 7.15 -18.46
C ILE A 33 3.46 6.22 -17.80
N ILE A 34 3.68 4.90 -17.82
CA ILE A 34 2.76 3.94 -17.19
C ILE A 34 2.67 4.19 -15.67
N VAL A 35 3.80 4.40 -14.99
CA VAL A 35 3.79 4.71 -13.55
C VAL A 35 3.02 5.99 -13.27
N ASN A 36 3.18 7.03 -14.08
CA ASN A 36 2.44 8.28 -13.92
C ASN A 36 0.94 8.08 -14.13
N GLN A 37 0.53 7.29 -15.12
CA GLN A 37 -0.90 6.98 -15.29
C GLN A 37 -1.47 6.16 -14.13
N LEU A 38 -0.74 5.17 -13.62
CA LEU A 38 -1.13 4.43 -12.42
C LEU A 38 -1.29 5.37 -11.21
N ARG A 39 -0.41 6.36 -11.04
CA ARG A 39 -0.54 7.39 -10.00
C ARG A 39 -1.78 8.26 -10.22
N VAL A 40 -2.06 8.68 -11.46
CA VAL A 40 -3.26 9.47 -11.80
C VAL A 40 -4.53 8.68 -11.46
N VAL A 41 -4.60 7.40 -11.84
CA VAL A 41 -5.74 6.53 -11.50
C VAL A 41 -5.89 6.40 -9.98
N LEU A 42 -4.79 6.17 -9.26
CA LEU A 42 -4.81 6.08 -7.80
C LEU A 42 -5.33 7.38 -7.17
N ILE A 43 -4.80 8.54 -7.58
CA ILE A 43 -5.25 9.86 -7.10
C ILE A 43 -6.74 10.07 -7.42
N TYR A 44 -7.16 9.73 -8.64
CA TYR A 44 -8.55 9.85 -9.06
C TYR A 44 -9.49 9.02 -8.18
N CYS A 45 -9.12 7.77 -7.88
CA CYS A 45 -9.86 6.94 -6.95
C CYS A 45 -9.96 7.63 -5.59
N LEU A 46 -8.83 8.03 -5.01
CA LEU A 46 -8.77 8.62 -3.67
C LEU A 46 -9.50 9.96 -3.51
N THR A 47 -9.61 10.75 -4.59
CA THR A 47 -10.17 12.11 -4.55
C THR A 47 -11.63 12.20 -4.96
N LYS A 48 -12.17 11.29 -5.79
CA LYS A 48 -13.60 11.32 -6.12
C LYS A 48 -14.44 10.58 -5.08
N ASN A 49 -15.52 11.24 -4.64
CA ASN A 49 -16.50 10.76 -3.65
C ASN A 49 -17.04 9.32 -3.85
N LYS A 50 -16.87 8.72 -5.03
CA LYS A 50 -17.37 7.37 -5.37
C LYS A 50 -16.37 6.22 -5.13
N CYS A 51 -15.06 6.46 -4.98
CA CYS A 51 -14.07 5.38 -4.89
C CYS A 51 -13.17 5.54 -3.65
N LYS A 52 -13.72 5.33 -2.45
CA LYS A 52 -12.97 5.53 -1.20
C LYS A 52 -11.88 4.45 -0.93
N ASP A 53 -11.64 3.56 -1.89
CA ASP A 53 -10.81 2.36 -1.74
C ASP A 53 -9.75 2.28 -2.84
N ILE A 54 -8.63 1.63 -2.51
CA ILE A 54 -7.56 1.36 -3.48
C ILE A 54 -8.01 0.20 -4.36
N PRO A 55 -7.98 0.32 -5.70
CA PRO A 55 -8.42 -0.76 -6.59
C PRO A 55 -7.62 -2.05 -6.40
N LYS A 56 -8.28 -3.21 -6.53
CA LYS A 56 -7.67 -4.52 -6.26
C LYS A 56 -6.61 -4.90 -7.29
N GLU A 57 -6.66 -4.32 -8.48
CA GLU A 57 -5.71 -4.51 -9.56
C GLU A 57 -4.28 -4.12 -9.11
N PHE A 58 -4.15 -3.11 -8.24
CA PHE A 58 -2.87 -2.72 -7.65
C PHE A 58 -2.22 -3.83 -6.80
N LEU A 59 -2.98 -4.84 -6.34
CA LEU A 59 -2.41 -6.00 -5.62
C LEU A 59 -1.45 -6.82 -6.50
N ARG A 60 -1.59 -6.73 -7.83
CA ARG A 60 -0.76 -7.48 -8.79
C ARG A 60 0.61 -6.83 -9.02
N LEU A 61 0.83 -5.59 -8.58
CA LEU A 61 2.13 -4.92 -8.67
C LEU A 61 3.18 -5.63 -7.82
N ASP A 62 4.43 -5.60 -8.27
CA ASP A 62 5.57 -6.02 -7.46
C ASP A 62 5.98 -4.92 -6.48
N HIS A 63 6.95 -5.21 -5.60
CA HIS A 63 7.42 -4.25 -4.58
C HIS A 63 7.97 -2.95 -5.19
N ILE A 64 8.61 -3.04 -6.36
CA ILE A 64 9.09 -1.87 -7.12
C ILE A 64 7.89 -1.03 -7.58
N GLY A 65 6.85 -1.68 -8.12
CA GLY A 65 5.62 -1.04 -8.55
C GLY A 65 4.91 -0.35 -7.40
N ILE A 66 4.81 -1.00 -6.24
CA ILE A 66 4.24 -0.37 -5.04
C ILE A 66 5.03 0.88 -4.65
N LYS A 67 6.37 0.82 -4.56
CA LYS A 67 7.21 1.98 -4.20
C LYS A 67 7.11 3.12 -5.21
N ASN A 68 7.01 2.79 -6.49
CA ASN A 68 6.95 3.76 -7.56
C ASN A 68 5.57 4.40 -7.69
N VAL A 69 4.49 3.66 -7.44
CA VAL A 69 3.12 4.20 -7.52
C VAL A 69 2.73 4.92 -6.23
N PHE A 70 2.97 4.32 -5.06
CA PHE A 70 2.57 4.86 -3.77
C PHE A 70 3.67 5.74 -3.16
N ILE A 71 3.98 6.83 -3.86
CA ILE A 71 5.00 7.81 -3.43
C ILE A 71 4.53 8.61 -2.20
N PRO A 72 5.45 9.19 -1.40
CA PRO A 72 5.10 9.88 -0.17
C PRO A 72 4.00 10.95 -0.31
N PRO A 73 3.96 11.80 -1.36
CA PRO A 73 2.86 12.76 -1.53
C PRO A 73 1.48 12.11 -1.65
N ILE A 74 1.39 10.96 -2.34
CA ILE A 74 0.13 10.22 -2.49
C ILE A 74 -0.25 9.54 -1.19
N VAL A 75 0.70 8.85 -0.53
CA VAL A 75 0.44 8.18 0.76
C VAL A 75 0.03 9.19 1.85
N LYS A 76 0.61 10.39 1.83
CA LYS A 76 0.20 11.52 2.68
C LYS A 76 -1.21 12.04 2.39
N GLY A 77 -1.81 11.72 1.25
CA GLY A 77 -3.22 12.02 0.97
C GLY A 77 -4.19 10.93 1.42
N MET A 78 -3.68 9.80 1.93
CA MET A 78 -4.49 8.61 2.22
C MET A 78 -4.72 8.44 3.73
N ASN A 79 -5.86 7.87 4.09
CA ASN A 79 -6.04 7.33 5.44
C ASN A 79 -5.03 6.18 5.64
N GLY A 80 -4.14 6.33 6.64
CA GLY A 80 -3.04 5.39 6.84
C GLY A 80 -3.50 3.96 7.14
N VAL A 81 -4.61 3.78 7.86
CA VAL A 81 -5.15 2.45 8.17
C VAL A 81 -5.75 1.76 6.94
N LYS A 82 -6.40 2.52 6.03
CA LYS A 82 -6.83 1.97 4.74
C LYS A 82 -5.65 1.52 3.90
N PHE A 83 -4.57 2.30 3.88
CA PHE A 83 -3.37 1.92 3.16
C PHE A 83 -2.74 0.66 3.76
N LEU A 84 -2.65 0.56 5.10
CA LEU A 84 -2.16 -0.64 5.79
C LEU A 84 -2.99 -1.89 5.46
N LYS A 85 -4.32 -1.79 5.40
CA LYS A 85 -5.18 -2.92 4.98
C LYS A 85 -4.90 -3.37 3.54
N PHE A 86 -4.63 -2.42 2.65
CA PHE A 86 -4.20 -2.74 1.29
C PHE A 86 -2.82 -3.40 1.27
N ILE A 87 -1.85 -2.90 2.04
CA ILE A 87 -0.52 -3.53 2.16
C ILE A 87 -0.62 -4.95 2.73
N GLN A 88 -1.49 -5.20 3.72
CA GLN A 88 -1.74 -6.56 4.21
C GLN A 88 -2.29 -7.46 3.11
N SER A 89 -3.25 -6.95 2.33
CA SER A 89 -3.83 -7.69 1.20
C SER A 89 -2.77 -7.99 0.13
N TRP A 90 -1.89 -7.02 -0.16
CA TRP A 90 -0.78 -7.17 -1.10
C TRP A 90 0.26 -8.17 -0.58
N TYR A 91 0.63 -8.08 0.70
CA TYR A 91 1.52 -9.02 1.39
C TYR A 91 1.03 -10.47 1.27
N ASN A 92 -0.29 -10.66 1.38
CA ASN A 92 -0.92 -11.97 1.26
C ASN A 92 -1.22 -12.40 -0.19
N PHE A 93 -1.07 -11.51 -1.17
CA PHE A 93 -1.44 -11.79 -2.57
C PHE A 93 -0.51 -12.82 -3.24
N ASN A 94 0.79 -12.82 -2.91
CA ASN A 94 1.73 -13.85 -3.35
C ASN A 94 2.92 -13.99 -2.37
N ALA A 95 3.65 -15.12 -2.44
CA ALA A 95 4.75 -15.40 -1.54
C ALA A 95 5.95 -14.44 -1.70
N THR A 96 6.23 -13.97 -2.91
CA THR A 96 7.35 -13.04 -3.20
C THR A 96 7.18 -11.71 -2.50
N ASN A 97 5.94 -11.20 -2.39
CA ASN A 97 5.63 -9.95 -1.70
C ASN A 97 6.07 -9.98 -0.23
N ARG A 98 6.00 -11.16 0.41
CA ARG A 98 6.40 -11.33 1.81
C ARG A 98 7.87 -11.04 2.05
N LEU A 99 8.73 -11.35 1.08
CA LEU A 99 10.18 -11.11 1.16
C LEU A 99 10.52 -9.61 1.15
N HIS A 100 9.65 -8.78 0.58
CA HIS A 100 9.90 -7.35 0.39
C HIS A 100 9.07 -6.46 1.33
N ILE A 101 8.35 -7.04 2.29
CA ILE A 101 7.43 -6.29 3.14
C ILE A 101 8.14 -5.16 3.89
N HIS A 102 9.33 -5.41 4.42
CA HIS A 102 10.11 -4.39 5.14
C HIS A 102 10.41 -3.13 4.31
N GLU A 103 10.57 -3.24 2.99
CA GLU A 103 10.76 -2.08 2.14
C GLU A 103 9.47 -1.28 1.96
N ILE A 104 8.34 -1.98 1.85
CA ILE A 104 7.03 -1.37 1.68
C ILE A 104 6.55 -0.72 2.98
N LEU A 105 6.89 -1.30 4.14
CA LEU A 105 6.52 -0.71 5.42
C LEU A 105 7.16 0.67 5.65
N LYS A 106 8.30 0.97 5.00
CA LYS A 106 8.97 2.29 5.08
C LYS A 106 8.21 3.42 4.41
N ILE A 107 7.26 3.14 3.50
CA ILE A 107 6.47 4.18 2.83
C ILE A 107 5.20 4.57 3.62
N ILE A 108 4.90 3.89 4.73
CA ILE A 108 3.76 4.22 5.60
C ILE A 108 3.97 5.61 6.21
N CYS A 109 2.97 6.49 6.05
CA CYS A 109 2.96 7.81 6.67
C CYS A 109 2.19 7.79 8.00
N LEU A 110 2.88 8.09 9.10
CA LEU A 110 2.33 8.08 10.45
C LEU A 110 1.28 9.18 10.67
N ASP A 111 1.44 10.33 10.02
CA ASP A 111 0.62 11.54 10.24
C ASP A 111 -0.88 11.30 9.99
N ASN A 112 -1.22 10.35 9.10
CA ASN A 112 -2.59 10.05 8.71
C ASN A 112 -3.15 8.78 9.36
N ILE A 113 -2.49 8.28 10.40
CA ILE A 113 -2.94 7.10 11.13
C ILE A 113 -3.82 7.52 12.30
N ILE A 114 -5.08 7.10 12.24
CA ILE A 114 -6.01 7.24 13.36
C ILE A 114 -5.78 6.06 14.31
N LEU A 115 -5.29 6.33 15.53
CA LEU A 115 -4.91 5.30 16.51
C LEU A 115 -6.04 4.29 16.78
N GLN A 116 -7.28 4.74 16.96
CA GLN A 116 -8.42 3.85 17.21
C GLN A 116 -8.66 2.87 16.05
N GLN A 117 -8.50 3.34 14.80
CA GLN A 117 -8.63 2.50 13.61
C GLN A 117 -7.47 1.51 13.51
N LEU A 118 -6.24 1.94 13.83
CA LEU A 118 -5.05 1.10 13.82
C LEU A 118 -5.17 -0.01 14.86
N TYR A 119 -5.60 0.33 16.08
CA TYR A 119 -5.79 -0.62 17.17
C TYR A 119 -6.84 -1.68 16.81
N SER A 120 -8.01 -1.24 16.32
CA SER A 120 -9.07 -2.16 15.85
C SER A 120 -8.58 -3.08 14.75
N PHE A 121 -7.82 -2.55 13.79
CA PHE A 121 -7.25 -3.34 12.71
C PHE A 121 -6.22 -4.36 13.21
N THR A 122 -5.33 -3.96 14.11
CA THR A 122 -4.29 -4.82 14.68
C THR A 122 -4.91 -5.94 15.49
N LYS A 123 -5.89 -5.63 16.34
CA LYS A 123 -6.64 -6.62 17.12
C LYS A 123 -7.27 -7.67 16.19
N LYS A 124 -7.95 -7.23 15.13
CA LYS A 124 -8.56 -8.14 14.15
C LYS A 124 -7.51 -9.05 13.48
N SER A 125 -6.37 -8.49 13.06
CA SER A 125 -5.29 -9.26 12.44
C SER A 125 -4.72 -10.34 13.38
N LEU A 126 -4.66 -10.08 14.68
CA LEU A 126 -4.16 -11.04 15.67
C LEU A 126 -5.19 -12.13 16.01
N GLU A 127 -6.48 -11.78 16.03
CA GLU A 127 -7.57 -12.74 16.21
C GLU A 127 -7.63 -13.76 15.06
N GLU A 128 -7.43 -13.33 13.81
CA GLU A 128 -7.34 -14.21 12.65
C GLU A 128 -6.19 -15.23 12.77
N LEU A 129 -5.02 -14.80 13.25
CA LEU A 129 -3.88 -15.69 13.53
C LEU A 129 -4.23 -16.75 14.57
N ARG A 130 -4.88 -16.35 15.67
CA ARG A 130 -5.28 -17.25 16.75
C ARG A 130 -6.26 -18.32 16.28
N ASN A 131 -7.18 -17.95 15.38
CA ASN A 131 -8.21 -18.85 14.85
C ASN A 131 -7.64 -19.88 13.85
N ASN A 132 -6.53 -19.56 13.16
CA ASN A 132 -5.94 -20.41 12.12
C ASN A 132 -5.02 -21.54 12.65
N ARG A 133 -5.02 -21.84 13.96
CA ARG A 133 -4.22 -22.90 14.63
C ARG A 133 -2.68 -22.84 14.47
N ASP A 134 -2.16 -21.93 13.67
CA ASP A 134 -0.73 -21.56 13.56
C ASP A 134 -0.27 -20.54 14.63
N GLY A 135 -1.08 -20.36 15.68
CA GLY A 135 -1.01 -19.27 16.66
C GLY A 135 0.23 -19.19 17.56
N LYS A 136 1.36 -19.80 17.18
CA LYS A 136 2.61 -19.72 17.93
C LYS A 136 3.53 -18.59 17.47
N ASN A 137 3.46 -18.11 16.22
CA ASN A 137 4.40 -17.11 15.71
C ASN A 137 3.70 -15.96 14.96
N LEU A 138 4.01 -14.73 15.37
CA LEU A 138 3.63 -13.53 14.63
C LEU A 138 4.43 -13.44 13.33
N ASP A 139 3.77 -13.11 12.22
CA ASP A 139 4.45 -12.75 10.98
C ASP A 139 5.04 -11.33 11.03
N GLU A 140 5.89 -10.99 10.06
CA GLU A 140 6.55 -9.67 10.00
C GLU A 140 5.56 -8.51 9.90
N PHE A 141 4.41 -8.71 9.25
CA PHE A 141 3.41 -7.67 9.14
C PHE A 141 2.70 -7.42 10.47
N GLN A 142 2.39 -8.48 11.21
CA GLN A 142 1.77 -8.41 12.54
C GLN A 142 2.73 -7.79 13.57
N LYS A 143 4.01 -8.18 13.56
CA LYS A 143 5.05 -7.54 14.37
C LYS A 143 5.12 -6.03 14.09
N PHE A 144 5.11 -5.66 12.81
CA PHE A 144 5.08 -4.26 12.40
C PHE A 144 3.83 -3.53 12.92
N LEU A 145 2.63 -4.12 12.79
CA LEU A 145 1.40 -3.50 13.30
C LEU A 145 1.48 -3.24 14.80
N ILE A 146 2.00 -4.18 15.59
CA ILE A 146 2.19 -3.99 17.04
C ILE A 146 3.13 -2.81 17.31
N MET A 147 4.30 -2.80 16.66
CA MET A 147 5.28 -1.71 16.82
C MET A 147 4.70 -0.35 16.42
N LEU A 148 3.93 -0.32 15.33
CA LEU A 148 3.28 0.88 14.83
C LEU A 148 2.24 1.42 15.82
N ASN A 149 1.50 0.56 16.53
CA ASN A 149 0.58 1.02 17.58
C ASN A 149 1.35 1.74 18.68
N LEU A 150 2.46 1.16 19.15
CA LEU A 150 3.29 1.73 20.21
C LEU A 150 3.86 3.10 19.78
N GLU A 151 4.32 3.21 18.55
CA GLU A 151 4.86 4.46 18.00
C GLU A 151 3.79 5.55 17.89
N VAL A 152 2.61 5.23 17.34
CA VAL A 152 1.51 6.19 17.22
C VAL A 152 0.96 6.59 18.59
N MET A 153 0.92 5.66 19.57
CA MET A 153 0.56 5.97 20.96
C MET A 153 1.54 6.97 21.57
N LYS A 154 2.86 6.73 21.44
CA LYS A 154 3.91 7.63 21.93
C LYS A 154 3.76 9.03 21.35
N ILE A 155 3.57 9.14 20.03
CA ILE A 155 3.38 10.44 19.34
C ILE A 155 2.14 11.17 19.89
N ASN A 156 1.04 10.46 20.12
CA ASN A 156 -0.17 11.06 20.67
C ASN A 156 0.00 11.53 22.12
N GLU A 157 0.73 10.78 22.94
CA GLU A 157 1.05 11.19 24.31
C GLU A 157 1.93 12.44 24.34
N GLU A 158 2.96 12.52 23.47
CA GLU A 158 3.84 13.68 23.35
C GLU A 158 3.05 14.92 22.91
N LYS A 159 2.15 14.79 21.93
CA LYS A 159 1.23 15.87 21.53
C LYS A 159 0.37 16.35 22.69
N ASN A 160 -0.16 15.44 23.51
CA ASN A 160 -0.99 15.79 24.66
C ASN A 160 -0.20 16.44 25.81
N LYS A 161 1.10 16.12 25.96
CA LYS A 161 1.99 16.74 26.96
C LYS A 161 2.41 18.15 26.56
N GLY A 162 2.58 18.43 25.27
CA GLY A 162 2.93 19.76 24.73
C GLY A 162 1.78 20.78 24.69
N ILE A 163 0.56 20.38 25.08
CA ILE A 163 -0.62 21.26 25.19
C ILE A 163 -0.83 21.75 26.65
N LYS A 164 0.13 21.51 27.55
CA LYS A 164 0.11 22.02 28.93
C LYS A 164 0.95 23.28 29.10
#